data_AF-A0A8R2H9K5-F1
#
_entry.id   AF-A0A8R2H9K5-F1
#
_cell.length_a   1.000
_cell.length_b   1.000
_cell.length_c   1.000
_cell.angle_alpha   90.00
_cell.angle_beta   90.00
_cell.angle_gamma   90.00
#
_symmetry.space_group_name_H-M   'P 1'
#
loop_
_entity.id
_entity.type
_entity.pdbx_description
1 polymer ?
#
loop_
_entity_poly.entity_id
_entity_poly.type
_entity_poly.pdbx_seq_one_letter_code
_entity_poly.pdbx_strand_id
1 'polypeptide(L)'
;MEFRSFEKSWGAEIQADGSVLFRLWAPGQQQITLRLADGDHLMSASDDGWYQRQLGGIQPGATYNFVLADGTVVPDPAARAQQSGVNGPSVVVDPRHYAWQHTDWRGHAWQETVVYELHIGTFTPEGTFEAAITRLPYLQALGITMIEVLPVSQFGGNRGWGYDGVLLYAPHSAYGSPDDFKAFVDAAHGHGLSVVLDIVLNHFGPEGNYLPLLAPDFFHKERMTPWGAGIAYDVDAARRYIVEAPLYWLQEYHLDGLRFDAIDQIEDTSSKHALIEIAERIR
;
A
#
# COMPACT_ATOMS: atom_id res chain seq x y z
N MET A 1 -14.07 20.54 7.02
CA MET A 1 -12.97 19.91 6.28
C MET A 1 -13.57 18.75 5.52
N GLU A 2 -13.57 18.80 4.19
CA GLU A 2 -13.88 17.62 3.37
C GLU A 2 -12.70 16.66 3.50
N PHE A 3 -12.89 15.60 4.27
CA PHE A 3 -11.91 14.51 4.36
C PHE A 3 -11.91 13.75 3.04
N ARG A 4 -10.74 13.59 2.43
CA ARG A 4 -10.54 12.86 1.17
C ARG A 4 -9.89 11.53 1.50
N SER A 5 -10.66 10.45 1.50
CA SER A 5 -10.07 9.12 1.34
C SER A 5 -9.48 9.03 -0.06
N PHE A 6 -8.32 8.40 -0.22
CA PHE A 6 -7.76 8.20 -1.55
C PHE A 6 -8.55 7.09 -2.27
N GLU A 7 -9.30 7.48 -3.31
CA GLU A 7 -9.97 6.54 -4.20
C GLU A 7 -8.95 5.94 -5.16
N LYS A 8 -8.73 4.63 -5.06
CA LYS A 8 -7.83 3.87 -5.92
C LYS A 8 -8.57 3.08 -6.99
N SER A 9 -7.90 2.84 -8.12
CA SER A 9 -8.45 2.07 -9.25
C SER A 9 -8.60 0.57 -8.93
N TRP A 10 -7.80 0.06 -7.99
CA TRP A 10 -7.71 -1.35 -7.60
C TRP A 10 -8.24 -1.61 -6.20
N GLY A 11 -8.61 -2.86 -5.92
CA GLY A 11 -8.92 -3.39 -4.58
C GLY A 11 -10.32 -3.06 -4.07
N ALA A 12 -10.51 -3.13 -2.74
CA ALA A 12 -11.80 -2.86 -2.08
C ALA A 12 -11.94 -1.40 -1.60
N GLU A 13 -12.98 -0.70 -2.05
CA GLU A 13 -13.31 0.70 -1.70
C GLU A 13 -14.74 0.81 -1.12
N ILE A 14 -14.88 1.42 0.07
CA ILE A 14 -16.19 1.78 0.61
C ILE A 14 -16.73 2.98 -0.17
N GLN A 15 -17.92 2.82 -0.75
CA GLN A 15 -18.61 3.83 -1.55
C GLN A 15 -19.45 4.78 -0.68
N ALA A 16 -19.87 5.91 -1.24
CA ALA A 16 -20.66 6.91 -0.54
C ALA A 16 -22.01 6.38 -0.02
N ASP A 17 -22.58 5.36 -0.67
CA ASP A 17 -23.82 4.69 -0.26
C ASP A 17 -23.62 3.59 0.80
N GLY A 18 -22.38 3.38 1.27
CA GLY A 18 -22.02 2.38 2.26
C GLY A 18 -21.82 0.96 1.71
N SER A 19 -21.95 0.75 0.40
CA SER A 19 -21.53 -0.49 -0.24
C SER A 19 -20.01 -0.56 -0.42
N VAL A 20 -19.47 -1.74 -0.70
CA VAL A 20 -18.06 -1.94 -1.00
C VAL A 20 -17.91 -2.36 -2.44
N LEU A 21 -17.12 -1.62 -3.21
CA LEU A 21 -16.72 -1.93 -4.57
C LEU A 21 -15.37 -2.65 -4.56
N PHE A 22 -15.35 -3.89 -5.04
CA PHE A 22 -14.14 -4.69 -5.22
C PHE A 22 -13.74 -4.63 -6.69
N ARG A 23 -12.48 -4.29 -6.98
CA ARG A 23 -11.92 -4.23 -8.33
C ARG A 23 -10.61 -4.99 -8.44
N LEU A 24 -10.45 -5.74 -9.51
CA LEU A 24 -9.23 -6.48 -9.81
C LEU A 24 -8.98 -6.49 -11.31
N TRP A 25 -7.79 -6.13 -11.76
CA TRP A 25 -7.39 -6.36 -13.15
C TRP A 25 -6.67 -7.71 -13.24
N ALA A 26 -7.25 -8.63 -14.01
CA ALA A 26 -6.78 -10.01 -14.12
C ALA A 26 -7.01 -10.58 -15.53
N PRO A 27 -6.41 -10.00 -16.59
CA PRO A 27 -6.59 -10.45 -17.97
C PRO A 27 -6.08 -11.88 -18.23
N GLY A 28 -5.25 -12.44 -17.34
CA GLY A 28 -4.82 -13.84 -17.40
C GLY A 28 -5.88 -14.83 -16.91
N GLN A 29 -7.01 -14.34 -16.40
CA GLN A 29 -8.06 -15.14 -15.80
C GLN A 29 -9.31 -15.11 -16.68
N GLN A 30 -10.02 -16.24 -16.75
CA GLN A 30 -11.32 -16.31 -17.44
C GLN A 30 -12.46 -15.88 -16.53
N GLN A 31 -12.28 -16.07 -15.23
CA GLN A 31 -13.27 -15.82 -14.20
C GLN A 31 -12.57 -15.46 -12.90
N ILE A 32 -13.15 -14.51 -12.18
CA ILE A 32 -12.79 -14.20 -10.80
C ILE A 32 -14.04 -14.29 -9.93
N THR A 33 -13.91 -14.95 -8.80
CA THR A 33 -14.91 -14.98 -7.73
C THR A 33 -14.38 -14.23 -6.51
N LEU A 34 -15.18 -13.37 -5.93
CA LEU A 34 -14.93 -12.74 -4.65
C LEU A 34 -15.42 -13.67 -3.53
N ARG A 35 -14.53 -14.11 -2.65
CA ARG A 35 -14.88 -14.93 -1.48
C ARG A 35 -14.97 -14.04 -0.25
N LEU A 36 -16.13 -14.06 0.40
CA LEU A 36 -16.43 -13.39 1.67
C LEU A 36 -16.89 -14.45 2.69
N ALA A 37 -17.07 -14.05 3.95
CA ALA A 37 -17.54 -14.95 5.00
C ALA A 37 -18.96 -15.52 4.73
N ASP A 38 -19.77 -14.83 3.94
CA ASP A 38 -21.13 -15.25 3.56
C ASP A 38 -21.17 -16.13 2.30
N GLY A 39 -20.05 -16.27 1.59
CA GLY A 39 -19.92 -17.15 0.44
C GLY A 39 -19.15 -16.54 -0.73
N ASP A 40 -19.31 -17.20 -1.88
CA ASP A 40 -18.61 -16.90 -3.13
C ASP A 40 -19.50 -16.08 -4.08
N HIS A 41 -18.99 -14.94 -4.53
CA HIS A 41 -19.69 -13.98 -5.38
C HIS A 41 -18.96 -13.82 -6.70
N LEU A 42 -19.56 -14.25 -7.81
CA LEU A 42 -18.99 -14.06 -9.15
C LEU A 42 -18.81 -12.57 -9.47
N MET A 43 -17.61 -12.18 -9.92
CA MET A 43 -17.32 -10.81 -10.35
C MET A 43 -17.69 -10.61 -11.82
N SER A 44 -18.14 -9.40 -12.16
CA SER A 44 -18.47 -9.02 -13.54
C SER A 44 -17.21 -8.60 -14.27
N ALA A 45 -16.91 -9.25 -15.40
CA ALA A 45 -15.77 -8.92 -16.26
C ALA A 45 -16.13 -7.78 -17.23
N SER A 46 -15.12 -6.97 -17.58
CA SER A 46 -15.15 -6.04 -18.72
C SER A 46 -14.12 -6.43 -19.78
N ASP A 47 -14.28 -5.90 -20.99
CA ASP A 47 -13.48 -6.26 -22.18
C ASP A 47 -11.97 -5.93 -22.05
N ASP A 48 -11.60 -5.08 -21.10
CA ASP A 48 -10.24 -4.63 -20.81
C ASP A 48 -9.54 -5.41 -19.68
N GLY A 49 -10.12 -6.54 -19.25
CA GLY A 49 -9.54 -7.46 -18.27
C GLY A 49 -9.81 -7.08 -16.80
N TRP A 50 -10.64 -6.08 -16.55
CA TRP A 50 -11.09 -5.74 -15.21
C TRP A 50 -12.26 -6.62 -14.77
N TYR A 51 -12.26 -6.93 -13.48
CA TYR A 51 -13.33 -7.60 -12.76
C TYR A 51 -13.83 -6.67 -11.66
N GLN A 52 -15.16 -6.56 -11.53
CA GLN A 52 -15.77 -5.77 -10.47
C GLN A 52 -16.96 -6.44 -9.80
N ARG A 53 -17.15 -6.14 -8.52
CA ARG A 53 -18.33 -6.55 -7.75
C ARG A 53 -18.62 -5.49 -6.70
N GLN A 54 -19.88 -5.04 -6.62
CA GLN A 54 -20.33 -4.11 -5.59
C GLN A 54 -21.37 -4.81 -4.71
N LEU A 55 -21.16 -4.76 -3.39
CA LEU A 55 -22.00 -5.44 -2.40
C LEU A 55 -22.30 -4.52 -1.23
N GLY A 56 -23.56 -4.49 -0.79
CA GLY A 56 -23.99 -3.77 0.42
C GLY A 56 -23.86 -4.62 1.68
N GLY A 57 -23.88 -3.97 2.85
CA GLY A 57 -23.92 -4.65 4.16
C GLY A 57 -22.58 -5.21 4.66
N ILE A 58 -21.51 -5.07 3.89
CA ILE A 58 -20.16 -5.48 4.28
C ILE A 58 -19.61 -4.47 5.28
N GLN A 59 -19.26 -4.95 6.47
CA GLN A 59 -18.69 -4.12 7.53
C GLN A 59 -17.17 -3.99 7.37
N PRO A 60 -16.57 -2.84 7.76
CA PRO A 60 -15.14 -2.75 7.94
C PRO A 60 -14.63 -3.86 8.88
N GLY A 61 -13.47 -4.44 8.57
CA GLY A 61 -12.95 -5.64 9.23
C GLY A 61 -13.38 -6.95 8.57
N ALA A 62 -14.35 -6.94 7.65
CA ALA A 62 -14.70 -8.13 6.88
C ALA A 62 -13.49 -8.61 6.06
N THR A 63 -13.24 -9.92 6.10
CA THR A 63 -12.16 -10.55 5.34
C THR A 63 -12.63 -11.03 3.99
N TYR A 64 -11.75 -10.97 3.00
CA TYR A 64 -12.04 -11.43 1.66
C TYR A 64 -10.80 -11.94 0.94
N ASN A 65 -11.03 -12.72 -0.11
CA ASN A 65 -10.03 -13.16 -1.07
C ASN A 65 -10.63 -13.14 -2.49
N PHE A 66 -9.75 -13.16 -3.49
CA PHE A 66 -10.14 -13.51 -4.84
C PHE A 66 -9.89 -15.00 -5.08
N VAL A 67 -10.76 -15.64 -5.84
CA VAL A 67 -10.66 -17.04 -6.24
C VAL A 67 -10.59 -17.09 -7.76
N LEU A 68 -9.51 -17.68 -8.26
CA LEU A 68 -9.22 -17.82 -9.69
C LEU A 68 -10.04 -18.95 -10.31
N ALA A 69 -10.02 -19.04 -11.64
CA ALA A 69 -10.80 -20.03 -12.38
C ALA A 69 -10.44 -21.50 -12.04
N ASP A 70 -9.19 -21.75 -11.62
CA ASP A 70 -8.70 -23.07 -11.19
C ASP A 70 -8.97 -23.38 -9.71
N GLY A 71 -9.61 -22.45 -8.98
CA GLY A 71 -9.89 -22.56 -7.56
C GLY A 71 -8.80 -22.03 -6.64
N THR A 72 -7.67 -21.53 -7.19
CA THR A 72 -6.61 -20.90 -6.40
C THR A 72 -7.17 -19.68 -5.66
N VAL A 73 -6.92 -19.60 -4.36
CA VAL A 73 -7.33 -18.48 -3.51
C VAL A 73 -6.14 -17.55 -3.33
N VAL A 74 -6.31 -16.27 -3.62
CA VAL A 74 -5.25 -15.25 -3.55
C VAL A 74 -5.69 -14.04 -2.72
N PRO A 75 -4.75 -13.34 -2.04
CA PRO A 75 -5.02 -12.03 -1.46
C PRO A 75 -5.34 -11.01 -2.55
N ASP A 76 -5.93 -9.87 -2.16
CA ASP A 76 -6.01 -8.71 -3.03
C ASP A 76 -4.62 -8.08 -3.20
N PRO A 77 -4.06 -7.99 -4.42
CA PRO A 77 -2.79 -7.31 -4.64
C PRO A 77 -2.82 -5.83 -4.21
N ALA A 78 -3.99 -5.20 -4.17
CA ALA A 78 -4.20 -3.82 -3.71
C ALA A 78 -4.93 -3.75 -2.35
N ALA A 79 -4.76 -4.78 -1.51
CA ALA A 79 -5.32 -4.80 -0.16
C ALA A 79 -4.87 -3.56 0.65
N ARG A 80 -5.79 -2.96 1.40
CA ARG A 80 -5.42 -1.95 2.42
C ARG A 80 -4.83 -2.57 3.69
N ALA A 81 -5.13 -3.84 3.95
CA ALA A 81 -4.61 -4.59 5.10
C ALA A 81 -4.77 -6.10 4.88
N GLN A 82 -3.93 -6.87 5.56
CA GLN A 82 -4.04 -8.32 5.68
C GLN A 82 -4.48 -8.70 7.10
N GLN A 83 -5.34 -9.71 7.23
CA GLN A 83 -5.71 -10.25 8.55
C GLN A 83 -4.52 -10.99 9.18
N SER A 84 -3.83 -11.81 8.39
CA SER A 84 -2.59 -12.46 8.80
C SER A 84 -1.83 -12.98 7.59
N GLY A 85 -0.52 -12.70 7.55
CA GLY A 85 0.39 -13.18 6.51
C GLY A 85 0.10 -12.63 5.11
N VAL A 86 1.10 -12.73 4.24
CA VAL A 86 0.99 -12.21 2.87
C VAL A 86 0.02 -13.00 1.99
N ASN A 87 -0.12 -14.32 2.23
CA ASN A 87 -1.00 -15.21 1.46
C ASN A 87 -2.41 -15.31 2.05
N GLY A 88 -2.68 -14.64 3.19
CA GLY A 88 -3.93 -14.77 3.92
C GLY A 88 -5.06 -13.88 3.41
N PRO A 89 -6.17 -13.80 4.15
CA PRO A 89 -7.30 -12.95 3.80
C PRO A 89 -6.96 -11.47 3.87
N SER A 90 -7.37 -10.73 2.86
CA SER A 90 -7.37 -9.26 2.85
C SER A 90 -8.53 -8.73 3.68
N VAL A 91 -8.43 -7.49 4.16
CA VAL A 91 -9.43 -6.88 5.06
C VAL A 91 -10.03 -5.64 4.40
N VAL A 92 -11.35 -5.50 4.48
CA VAL A 92 -12.05 -4.26 4.12
C VAL A 92 -11.75 -3.22 5.21
N VAL A 93 -11.10 -2.12 4.84
CA VAL A 93 -10.72 -1.04 5.76
C VAL A 93 -11.60 0.17 5.50
N ASP A 94 -12.19 0.77 6.55
CA ASP A 94 -12.79 2.10 6.45
C ASP A 94 -11.69 3.15 6.66
N PRO A 95 -11.33 3.93 5.61
CA PRO A 95 -10.28 4.93 5.72
C PRO A 95 -10.58 6.02 6.76
N ARG A 96 -11.86 6.20 7.12
CA ARG A 96 -12.34 7.24 8.04
C ARG A 96 -12.42 6.78 9.51
N HIS A 97 -12.07 5.53 9.80
CA HIS A 97 -12.18 5.01 11.18
C HIS A 97 -11.22 5.73 12.14
N TYR A 98 -9.99 6.02 11.69
CA TYR A 98 -9.03 6.77 12.48
C TYR A 98 -9.36 8.26 12.53
N ALA A 99 -9.46 8.81 13.75
CA ALA A 99 -9.70 10.22 14.00
C ALA A 99 -8.38 10.96 14.28
N TRP A 100 -7.83 11.60 13.25
CA TRP A 100 -6.60 12.41 13.33
C TRP A 100 -6.73 13.56 14.34
N GLN A 101 -5.72 13.72 15.19
CA GLN A 101 -5.66 14.75 16.23
C GLN A 101 -4.88 15.98 15.78
N HIS A 102 -3.79 15.80 15.02
CA HIS A 102 -2.88 16.86 14.61
C HIS A 102 -3.15 17.38 13.19
N THR A 103 -4.42 17.64 12.86
CA THR A 103 -4.86 18.07 11.50
C THR A 103 -4.35 19.45 11.07
N ASP A 104 -3.83 20.25 11.99
CA ASP A 104 -3.21 21.56 11.71
C ASP A 104 -1.73 21.46 11.34
N TRP A 105 -1.13 20.27 11.38
CA TRP A 105 0.23 20.02 10.93
C TRP A 105 0.45 20.43 9.45
N ARG A 106 1.60 21.03 9.16
CA ARG A 106 1.95 21.53 7.81
C ARG A 106 3.34 21.13 7.35
N GLY A 107 4.01 20.21 8.05
CA GLY A 107 5.39 19.84 7.76
C GLY A 107 6.42 20.89 8.19
N HIS A 108 7.70 20.57 7.93
CA HIS A 108 8.83 21.49 8.03
C HIS A 108 9.34 21.90 6.66
N ALA A 109 10.06 23.03 6.59
CA ALA A 109 10.79 23.37 5.38
C ALA A 109 11.90 22.33 5.12
N TRP A 110 12.10 21.95 3.86
CA TRP A 110 13.09 20.92 3.51
C TRP A 110 14.51 21.23 4.01
N GLN A 111 14.89 22.51 4.06
CA GLN A 111 16.22 22.97 4.50
C GLN A 111 16.45 22.78 6.01
N GLU A 112 15.41 22.50 6.78
CA GLU A 112 15.44 22.30 8.23
C GLU A 112 15.43 20.80 8.60
N THR A 113 15.48 19.92 7.59
CA THR A 113 15.36 18.48 7.78
C THR A 113 16.66 17.85 8.29
N VAL A 114 16.52 17.06 9.35
CA VAL A 114 17.53 16.15 9.89
C VAL A 114 16.85 14.79 9.97
N VAL A 115 17.24 13.91 9.05
CA VAL A 115 16.58 12.62 8.84
C VAL A 115 17.12 11.58 9.82
N TYR A 116 16.21 10.81 10.42
CA TYR A 116 16.50 9.60 11.18
C TYR A 116 15.85 8.39 10.50
N GLU A 117 16.66 7.51 9.93
CA GLU A 117 16.20 6.27 9.32
C GLU A 117 15.82 5.25 10.40
N LEU A 118 14.63 4.66 10.27
CA LEU A 118 14.00 3.83 11.29
C LEU A 118 13.41 2.56 10.69
N HIS A 119 13.86 1.41 11.19
CA HIS A 119 13.25 0.11 10.92
C HIS A 119 12.31 -0.28 12.07
N ILE A 120 11.00 -0.33 11.81
CA ILE A 120 9.96 -0.56 12.82
C ILE A 120 10.21 -1.85 13.62
N GLY A 121 10.52 -2.95 12.92
CA GLY A 121 10.67 -4.26 13.54
C GLY A 121 11.90 -4.43 14.45
N THR A 122 12.82 -3.47 14.49
CA THR A 122 14.03 -3.53 15.36
C THR A 122 14.24 -2.29 16.21
N PHE A 123 13.45 -1.24 16.01
CA PHE A 123 13.59 0.01 16.74
C PHE A 123 13.19 -0.12 18.22
N THR A 124 12.24 -0.99 18.51
CA THR A 124 11.85 -1.37 19.88
C THR A 124 11.86 -2.89 20.03
N PRO A 125 11.92 -3.43 21.27
CA PRO A 125 11.80 -4.87 21.51
C PRO A 125 10.51 -5.50 20.96
N GLU A 126 9.42 -4.74 20.97
CA GLU A 126 8.11 -5.16 20.46
C GLU A 126 8.06 -5.15 18.92
N GLY A 127 8.78 -4.22 18.29
CA GLY A 127 8.85 -4.11 16.83
C GLY A 127 7.56 -3.64 16.17
N THR A 128 6.81 -2.74 16.81
CA THR A 128 5.49 -2.26 16.35
C THR A 128 5.42 -0.73 16.23
N PHE A 129 4.44 -0.25 15.46
CA PHE A 129 4.13 1.19 15.35
C PHE A 129 3.81 1.80 16.72
N GLU A 130 2.95 1.14 17.50
CA GLU A 130 2.57 1.58 18.85
C GLU A 130 3.77 1.72 19.78
N ALA A 131 4.69 0.73 19.78
CA ALA A 131 5.88 0.80 20.60
C ALA A 131 6.83 1.91 20.14
N ALA A 132 6.93 2.17 18.83
CA ALA A 132 7.75 3.25 18.28
C ALA A 132 7.29 4.64 18.74
N ILE A 133 5.97 4.84 18.95
CA ILE A 133 5.41 6.10 19.49
C ILE A 133 6.10 6.50 20.80
N THR A 134 6.40 5.54 21.67
CA THR A 134 7.03 5.79 22.98
C THR A 134 8.43 6.42 22.90
N ARG A 135 9.05 6.39 21.72
CA ARG A 135 10.40 6.94 21.47
C ARG A 135 10.38 8.29 20.76
N LEU A 136 9.24 8.76 20.28
CA LEU A 136 9.13 10.06 19.60
C LEU A 136 9.60 11.24 20.46
N PRO A 137 9.30 11.33 21.78
CA PRO A 137 9.84 12.40 22.63
C PRO A 137 11.38 12.41 22.67
N TYR A 138 12.00 11.23 22.62
CA TYR A 138 13.46 11.11 22.58
C TYR A 138 14.02 11.61 21.24
N LEU A 139 13.44 11.22 20.11
CA LEU A 139 13.88 11.69 18.78
C LEU A 139 13.74 13.20 18.64
N GLN A 140 12.63 13.77 19.13
CA GLN A 140 12.44 15.21 19.19
C GLN A 140 13.51 15.90 20.04
N ALA A 141 13.77 15.39 21.26
CA ALA A 141 14.80 15.96 22.15
C ALA A 141 16.22 15.82 21.60
N LEU A 142 16.49 14.80 20.79
CA LEU A 142 17.75 14.61 20.09
C LEU A 142 17.97 15.66 18.98
N GLY A 143 16.90 16.31 18.51
CA GLY A 143 16.94 17.31 17.43
C GLY A 143 16.67 16.75 16.04
N ILE A 144 16.11 15.53 15.95
CA ILE A 144 15.59 14.99 14.69
C ILE A 144 14.34 15.79 14.30
N THR A 145 14.15 16.02 13.00
CA THR A 145 12.97 16.74 12.48
C THR A 145 12.19 15.91 11.45
N MET A 146 12.78 14.82 10.94
CA MET A 146 12.13 13.90 10.01
C MET A 146 12.51 12.45 10.32
N ILE A 147 11.51 11.57 10.38
CA ILE A 147 11.68 10.12 10.46
C ILE A 147 11.53 9.55 9.05
N GLU A 148 12.53 8.82 8.58
CA GLU A 148 12.42 7.98 7.37
C GLU A 148 12.14 6.54 7.80
N VAL A 149 10.92 6.08 7.55
CA VAL A 149 10.50 4.72 7.90
C VAL A 149 10.88 3.80 6.73
N LEU A 150 11.62 2.72 7.03
CA LEU A 150 11.89 1.66 6.05
C LEU A 150 10.58 1.05 5.51
N PRO A 151 10.60 0.35 4.37
CA PRO A 151 9.36 -0.03 3.70
C PRO A 151 8.45 -0.89 4.59
N VAL A 152 7.15 -0.54 4.59
CA VAL A 152 6.14 -1.24 5.39
C VAL A 152 5.18 -2.07 4.55
N SER A 153 5.31 -2.09 3.22
CA SER A 153 4.46 -2.92 2.36
C SER A 153 4.52 -4.39 2.79
N GLN A 154 3.37 -5.07 2.89
CA GLN A 154 3.32 -6.45 3.35
C GLN A 154 4.21 -7.36 2.50
N PHE A 155 5.01 -8.19 3.18
CA PHE A 155 5.94 -9.17 2.62
C PHE A 155 5.77 -10.53 3.32
N GLY A 156 6.49 -11.55 2.83
CA GLY A 156 6.49 -12.91 3.38
C GLY A 156 7.15 -13.01 4.76
N GLY A 157 6.51 -13.72 5.69
CA GLY A 157 7.00 -13.89 7.05
C GLY A 157 6.62 -12.75 8.01
N ASN A 158 7.33 -12.66 9.14
CA ASN A 158 7.05 -11.71 10.23
C ASN A 158 8.22 -10.77 10.56
N ARG A 159 9.32 -10.87 9.80
CA ARG A 159 10.52 -10.05 9.96
C ARG A 159 11.22 -9.95 8.60
N GLY A 160 11.63 -8.75 8.25
CA GLY A 160 12.32 -8.41 7.00
C GLY A 160 12.55 -6.91 6.99
N TRP A 161 13.47 -6.42 6.16
CA TRP A 161 13.76 -4.98 6.06
C TRP A 161 12.67 -4.20 5.33
N GLY A 162 11.79 -4.86 4.59
CA GLY A 162 10.69 -4.24 3.84
C GLY A 162 10.83 -4.34 2.32
N TYR A 163 12.04 -4.53 1.80
CA TYR A 163 12.29 -4.55 0.35
C TYR A 163 11.68 -5.75 -0.39
N ASP A 164 11.31 -6.81 0.32
CA ASP A 164 10.56 -7.96 -0.21
C ASP A 164 9.03 -7.72 -0.27
N GLY A 165 8.58 -6.46 -0.19
CA GLY A 165 7.18 -6.06 -0.24
C GLY A 165 6.46 -6.54 -1.50
N VAL A 166 5.21 -7.00 -1.35
CA VAL A 166 4.38 -7.44 -2.50
C VAL A 166 2.96 -6.88 -2.49
N LEU A 167 2.38 -6.55 -1.33
CA LEU A 167 1.09 -5.84 -1.26
C LEU A 167 1.37 -4.37 -0.94
N LEU A 168 1.60 -3.58 -2.00
CA LEU A 168 2.19 -2.25 -1.87
C LEU A 168 1.32 -1.22 -1.12
N TYR A 169 0.04 -1.54 -0.91
CA TYR A 169 -0.96 -0.70 -0.23
C TYR A 169 -1.25 -1.12 1.21
N ALA A 170 -0.69 -2.24 1.67
CA ALA A 170 -0.94 -2.77 3.00
C ALA A 170 0.28 -2.58 3.91
N PRO A 171 0.17 -1.86 5.04
CA PRO A 171 1.21 -1.88 6.06
C PRO A 171 1.32 -3.30 6.63
N HIS A 172 2.55 -3.72 6.92
CA HIS A 172 2.85 -5.09 7.31
C HIS A 172 2.18 -5.43 8.64
N SER A 173 1.35 -6.47 8.66
CA SER A 173 0.51 -6.82 9.81
C SER A 173 1.30 -7.14 11.09
N ALA A 174 2.57 -7.55 10.96
CA ALA A 174 3.47 -7.76 12.11
C ALA A 174 3.87 -6.46 12.83
N TYR A 175 3.79 -5.30 12.16
CA TYR A 175 4.10 -3.99 12.75
C TYR A 175 2.87 -3.34 13.39
N GLY A 176 1.67 -3.69 12.93
CA GLY A 176 0.39 -3.21 13.45
C GLY A 176 -0.67 -3.12 12.36
N SER A 177 -1.86 -2.64 12.74
CA SER A 177 -2.96 -2.33 11.84
C SER A 177 -2.71 -1.03 11.06
N PRO A 178 -3.50 -0.73 10.00
CA PRO A 178 -3.48 0.58 9.36
C PRO A 178 -3.64 1.74 10.33
N ASP A 179 -4.52 1.60 11.33
CA ASP A 179 -4.78 2.66 12.31
C ASP A 179 -3.62 2.82 13.30
N ASP A 180 -2.88 1.75 13.60
CA ASP A 180 -1.66 1.85 14.41
C ASP A 180 -0.58 2.64 13.67
N PHE A 181 -0.48 2.47 12.34
CA PHE A 181 0.44 3.28 11.55
C PHE A 181 -0.02 4.74 11.46
N LYS A 182 -1.32 5.01 11.27
CA LYS A 182 -1.88 6.37 11.35
C LYS A 182 -1.60 6.99 12.72
N ALA A 183 -1.76 6.24 13.80
CA ALA A 183 -1.43 6.69 15.16
C ALA A 183 0.04 7.04 15.35
N PHE A 184 0.95 6.27 14.75
CA PHE A 184 2.36 6.59 14.74
C PHE A 184 2.66 7.91 14.02
N VAL A 185 2.08 8.12 12.83
CA VAL A 185 2.26 9.35 12.07
C VAL A 185 1.66 10.55 12.80
N ASP A 186 0.42 10.43 13.32
CA ASP A 186 -0.25 11.51 14.05
C ASP A 186 0.54 11.90 15.31
N ALA A 187 1.04 10.91 16.07
CA ALA A 187 1.88 11.17 17.22
C ALA A 187 3.21 11.85 16.83
N ALA A 188 3.82 11.47 15.72
CA ALA A 188 5.03 12.12 15.21
C ALA A 188 4.77 13.60 14.87
N HIS A 189 3.64 13.90 14.21
CA HIS A 189 3.19 15.27 13.94
C HIS A 189 2.99 16.07 15.24
N GLY A 190 2.40 15.45 16.27
CA GLY A 190 2.26 16.05 17.60
C GLY A 190 3.59 16.40 18.29
N HIS A 191 4.65 15.66 17.95
CA HIS A 191 6.03 15.92 18.38
C HIS A 191 6.81 16.84 17.43
N GLY A 192 6.16 17.38 16.40
CA GLY A 192 6.80 18.23 15.40
C GLY A 192 7.80 17.48 14.53
N LEU A 193 7.55 16.20 14.25
CA LEU A 193 8.39 15.35 13.41
C LEU A 193 7.65 15.05 12.11
N SER A 194 8.29 15.33 10.98
CA SER A 194 7.82 14.84 9.68
C SER A 194 8.03 13.33 9.58
N VAL A 195 7.16 12.63 8.85
CA VAL A 195 7.31 11.19 8.57
C VAL A 195 7.33 10.98 7.06
N VAL A 196 8.41 10.37 6.57
CA VAL A 196 8.52 9.93 5.17
C VAL A 196 8.63 8.41 5.13
N LEU A 197 8.09 7.81 4.07
CA LEU A 197 8.12 6.35 3.88
C LEU A 197 9.04 5.98 2.70
N ASP A 198 9.91 5.01 2.94
CA ASP A 198 10.64 4.31 1.88
C ASP A 198 9.67 3.43 1.09
N ILE A 199 9.57 3.68 -0.23
CA ILE A 199 8.63 2.98 -1.12
C ILE A 199 9.40 2.28 -2.24
N VAL A 200 9.09 0.99 -2.41
CA VAL A 200 9.69 0.14 -3.44
C VAL A 200 8.71 0.01 -4.58
N LEU A 201 9.02 0.69 -5.69
CA LEU A 201 8.19 0.65 -6.90
C LEU A 201 8.88 -0.05 -8.07
N ASN A 202 10.12 -0.52 -7.90
CA ASN A 202 10.96 -1.08 -8.97
C ASN A 202 10.85 -2.62 -9.12
N HIS A 203 10.41 -3.33 -8.08
CA HIS A 203 10.18 -4.77 -8.12
C HIS A 203 9.13 -5.18 -7.07
N PHE A 204 8.77 -6.47 -7.07
CA PHE A 204 7.98 -7.12 -6.03
C PHE A 204 8.82 -8.25 -5.42
N GLY A 205 8.71 -8.44 -4.12
CA GLY A 205 9.37 -9.54 -3.42
C GLY A 205 8.91 -10.95 -3.86
N PRO A 206 9.63 -11.99 -3.41
CA PRO A 206 9.49 -13.35 -3.94
C PRO A 206 8.30 -14.15 -3.39
N GLU A 207 7.74 -13.77 -2.24
CA GLU A 207 6.63 -14.49 -1.60
C GLU A 207 5.37 -13.62 -1.54
N GLY A 208 4.24 -14.16 -2.02
CA GLY A 208 2.92 -13.51 -1.93
C GLY A 208 2.57 -12.58 -3.10
N ASN A 209 3.46 -12.44 -4.09
CA ASN A 209 3.14 -11.76 -5.34
C ASN A 209 2.37 -12.68 -6.29
N TYR A 210 1.05 -12.52 -6.34
CA TYR A 210 0.16 -13.27 -7.25
C TYR A 210 -0.14 -12.53 -8.57
N LEU A 211 0.39 -11.32 -8.77
CA LEU A 211 0.18 -10.56 -10.02
C LEU A 211 0.61 -11.34 -11.28
N PRO A 212 1.71 -12.13 -11.30
CA PRO A 212 2.06 -12.92 -12.49
C PRO A 212 1.00 -13.94 -12.91
N LEU A 213 0.21 -14.45 -11.96
CA LEU A 213 -0.90 -15.38 -12.22
C LEU A 213 -2.16 -14.63 -12.67
N LEU A 214 -2.46 -13.49 -12.04
CA LEU A 214 -3.62 -12.66 -12.36
C LEU A 214 -3.50 -11.99 -13.72
N ALA A 215 -2.34 -11.40 -13.97
CA ALA A 215 -2.08 -10.49 -15.05
C ALA A 215 -0.63 -10.62 -15.52
N PRO A 216 -0.31 -11.60 -16.39
CA PRO A 216 1.05 -11.80 -16.89
C PRO A 216 1.65 -10.52 -17.50
N ASP A 217 0.83 -9.70 -18.15
CA ASP A 217 1.23 -8.43 -18.76
C ASP A 217 1.46 -7.29 -17.74
N PHE A 218 1.31 -7.53 -16.44
CA PHE A 218 1.77 -6.61 -15.39
C PHE A 218 3.30 -6.50 -15.40
N PHE A 219 3.99 -7.53 -15.89
CA PHE A 219 5.45 -7.59 -15.99
C PHE A 219 5.89 -7.71 -17.44
N HIS A 220 7.04 -7.15 -17.76
CA HIS A 220 7.69 -7.40 -19.03
C HIS A 220 8.25 -8.83 -19.09
N LYS A 221 8.21 -9.42 -20.29
CA LYS A 221 8.70 -10.79 -20.53
C LYS A 221 10.22 -10.92 -20.47
N GLU A 222 10.94 -9.86 -20.81
CA GLU A 222 12.39 -9.87 -20.98
C GLU A 222 13.13 -8.99 -19.96
N ARG A 223 12.49 -7.90 -19.49
CA ARG A 223 13.12 -6.99 -18.54
C ARG A 223 13.15 -7.61 -17.15
N MET A 224 14.31 -7.57 -16.52
CA MET A 224 14.55 -8.08 -15.17
C MET A 224 15.38 -7.05 -14.41
N THR A 225 14.99 -6.76 -13.17
CA THR A 225 15.86 -6.11 -12.21
C THR A 225 16.74 -7.17 -11.54
N PRO A 226 17.75 -6.78 -10.73
CA PRO A 226 18.50 -7.73 -9.92
C PRO A 226 17.65 -8.52 -8.90
N TRP A 227 16.41 -8.10 -8.63
CA TRP A 227 15.54 -8.64 -7.58
C TRP A 227 14.23 -9.26 -8.09
N GLY A 228 13.83 -9.02 -9.33
CA GLY A 228 12.57 -9.54 -9.86
C GLY A 228 12.30 -9.16 -11.32
N ALA A 229 11.13 -9.57 -11.82
CA ALA A 229 10.68 -9.18 -13.16
C ALA A 229 10.41 -7.68 -13.23
N GLY A 230 10.80 -7.05 -14.34
CA GLY A 230 10.56 -5.63 -14.58
C GLY A 230 9.07 -5.34 -14.75
N ILE A 231 8.58 -4.30 -14.08
CA ILE A 231 7.17 -3.91 -14.11
C ILE A 231 6.85 -3.20 -15.44
N ALA A 232 5.67 -3.46 -16.02
CA ALA A 232 5.22 -2.89 -17.27
C ALA A 232 4.53 -1.53 -17.08
N TYR A 233 5.30 -0.46 -16.86
CA TYR A 233 4.77 0.90 -16.64
C TYR A 233 4.05 1.52 -17.86
N ASP A 234 4.19 0.92 -19.04
CA ASP A 234 3.50 1.26 -20.28
C ASP A 234 2.12 0.57 -20.40
N VAL A 235 1.78 -0.34 -19.50
CA VAL A 235 0.45 -0.95 -19.40
C VAL A 235 -0.42 -0.16 -18.41
N ASP A 236 -1.56 0.37 -18.88
CA ASP A 236 -2.40 1.31 -18.11
C ASP A 236 -2.77 0.80 -16.70
N ALA A 237 -3.21 -0.45 -16.57
CA ALA A 237 -3.60 -1.00 -15.27
C ALA A 237 -2.41 -1.15 -14.30
N ALA A 238 -1.25 -1.59 -14.78
CA ALA A 238 -0.03 -1.70 -13.99
C ALA A 238 0.51 -0.31 -13.61
N ARG A 239 0.47 0.64 -14.55
CA ARG A 239 0.82 2.04 -14.31
C ARG A 239 -0.07 2.67 -13.25
N ARG A 240 -1.40 2.46 -13.30
CA ARG A 240 -2.33 2.94 -12.26
C ARG A 240 -1.98 2.35 -10.90
N TYR A 241 -1.74 1.04 -10.81
CA TYR A 241 -1.34 0.40 -9.56
C TYR A 241 -0.05 1.04 -8.98
N ILE A 242 0.96 1.29 -9.81
CA ILE A 242 2.22 1.83 -9.29
C ILE A 242 2.14 3.34 -8.99
N VAL A 243 1.51 4.14 -9.87
CA VAL A 243 1.45 5.60 -9.70
C VAL A 243 0.48 6.01 -8.60
N GLU A 244 -0.57 5.23 -8.35
CA GLU A 244 -1.52 5.49 -7.27
C GLU A 244 -0.99 5.11 -5.88
N ALA A 245 -0.09 4.12 -5.77
CA ALA A 245 0.50 3.71 -4.48
C ALA A 245 1.16 4.87 -3.68
N PRO A 246 2.07 5.69 -4.25
CA PRO A 246 2.65 6.82 -3.53
C PRO A 246 1.60 7.88 -3.13
N LEU A 247 0.61 8.12 -3.98
CA LEU A 247 -0.48 9.06 -3.67
C LEU A 247 -1.35 8.57 -2.52
N TYR A 248 -1.65 7.27 -2.52
CA TYR A 248 -2.36 6.60 -1.43
C TYR A 248 -1.61 6.78 -0.11
N TRP A 249 -0.32 6.47 -0.06
CA TRP A 249 0.47 6.59 1.16
C TRP A 249 0.50 8.03 1.70
N LEU A 250 0.69 9.02 0.83
CA LEU A 250 0.69 10.43 1.23
C LEU A 250 -0.69 10.91 1.73
N GLN A 251 -1.77 10.55 1.04
CA GLN A 251 -3.11 11.06 1.35
C GLN A 251 -3.82 10.28 2.47
N GLU A 252 -3.73 8.96 2.49
CA GLU A 252 -4.43 8.10 3.45
C GLU A 252 -3.74 8.10 4.83
N TYR A 253 -2.41 8.16 4.85
CA TYR A 253 -1.61 8.10 6.07
C TYR A 253 -0.99 9.44 6.45
N HIS A 254 -1.35 10.52 5.76
CA HIS A 254 -0.86 11.89 6.01
C HIS A 254 0.68 11.99 6.08
N LEU A 255 1.39 11.21 5.26
CA LEU A 255 2.85 11.24 5.23
C LEU A 255 3.33 12.57 4.62
N ASP A 256 4.50 13.02 5.08
CA ASP A 256 5.13 14.27 4.68
C ASP A 256 6.00 14.16 3.43
N GLY A 257 6.22 12.92 2.96
CA GLY A 257 7.07 12.64 1.81
C GLY A 257 7.32 11.15 1.63
N LEU A 258 8.11 10.84 0.60
CA LEU A 258 8.50 9.48 0.23
C LEU A 258 9.96 9.46 -0.19
N ARG A 259 10.66 8.37 0.14
CA ARG A 259 11.98 8.03 -0.41
C ARG A 259 11.77 6.88 -1.38
N PHE A 260 12.18 7.05 -2.64
CA PHE A 260 11.94 6.05 -3.68
C PHE A 260 13.17 5.14 -3.82
N ASP A 261 12.96 3.85 -3.61
CA ASP A 261 14.02 2.85 -3.73
C ASP A 261 14.44 2.61 -5.18
N ALA A 262 15.76 2.49 -5.39
CA ALA A 262 16.42 2.09 -6.64
C ALA A 262 15.75 2.65 -7.92
N ILE A 263 15.56 3.98 -7.99
CA ILE A 263 14.91 4.63 -9.13
C ILE A 263 15.63 4.39 -10.47
N ASP A 264 16.91 4.01 -10.45
CA ASP A 264 17.68 3.60 -11.62
C ASP A 264 17.19 2.27 -12.23
N GLN A 265 16.44 1.46 -11.47
CA GLN A 265 15.80 0.21 -11.92
C GLN A 265 14.34 0.40 -12.34
N ILE A 266 13.82 1.62 -12.32
CA ILE A 266 12.48 1.97 -12.84
C ILE A 266 12.64 2.33 -14.32
N GLU A 267 12.66 1.32 -15.18
CA GLU A 267 12.70 1.52 -16.64
C GLU A 267 11.29 1.74 -17.19
N ASP A 268 10.99 2.96 -17.65
CA ASP A 268 9.74 3.29 -18.35
C ASP A 268 10.01 4.04 -19.66
N THR A 269 9.64 3.44 -20.78
CA THR A 269 9.81 4.00 -22.13
C THR A 269 8.62 4.82 -22.62
N SER A 270 7.62 5.05 -21.77
CA SER A 270 6.47 5.91 -22.07
C SER A 270 6.92 7.34 -22.38
N SER A 271 6.14 8.05 -23.20
CA SER A 271 6.40 9.46 -23.53
C SER A 271 6.51 10.36 -22.29
N LYS A 272 5.79 10.02 -21.23
CA LYS A 272 5.92 10.59 -19.88
C LYS A 272 6.34 9.49 -18.92
N HIS A 273 7.55 9.57 -18.40
CA HIS A 273 8.08 8.61 -17.44
C HIS A 273 7.23 8.55 -16.16
N ALA A 274 6.99 7.36 -15.59
CA ALA A 274 6.17 7.15 -14.40
C ALA A 274 6.59 8.03 -13.22
N LEU A 275 7.89 8.14 -12.95
CA LEU A 275 8.42 9.04 -11.91
C LEU A 275 8.07 10.52 -12.12
N ILE A 276 8.05 11.00 -13.37
CA ILE A 276 7.63 12.38 -13.68
C ILE A 276 6.13 12.53 -13.39
N GLU A 277 5.32 11.58 -13.82
CA GLU A 277 3.88 11.59 -13.54
C GLU A 277 3.57 11.57 -12.04
N ILE A 278 4.22 10.69 -11.27
CA ILE A 278 4.09 10.62 -9.81
C ILE A 278 4.40 11.99 -9.21
N ALA A 279 5.55 12.57 -9.56
CA ALA A 279 6.02 13.82 -8.99
C ALA A 279 5.15 15.03 -9.37
N GLU A 280 4.48 15.00 -10.54
CA GLU A 280 3.51 16.02 -10.93
C GLU A 280 2.15 15.84 -10.26
N ARG A 281 1.69 14.60 -10.03
CA ARG A 281 0.40 14.32 -9.36
C ARG A 281 0.45 14.57 -7.84
N ILE A 282 1.62 14.55 -7.23
CA ILE A 282 1.84 14.88 -5.82
C ILE A 282 1.77 16.40 -5.57
N ARG A 283 2.15 17.23 -6.55
CA ARG A 283 2.27 18.70 -6.43
C ARG A 283 1.00 19.42 -6.83
#